data_AF-A0A2D4IUL3-F1
#
_entry.id   AF-A0A2D4IUL3-F1
#
_cell.length_a   1.000
_cell.length_b   1.000
_cell.length_c   1.000
_cell.angle_alpha   90.00
_cell.angle_beta   90.00
_cell.angle_gamma   90.00
#
_symmetry.space_group_name_H-M   'P 1'
#
loop_
_entity.id
_entity.type
_entity.pdbx_description
1 polymer ?
#
loop_
_entity_poly.entity_id
_entity_poly.type
_entity_poly.pdbx_seq_one_letter_code
_entity_poly.pdbx_strand_id
1 'polypeptide(L)'
;YMGWVKSEKLAGVLQQPLMRLCAWYLYGEKHRGYALNPVANFHLQNGAVLWRLNWMADASPRGLTASCGMMVNYRYFLEDTMANSATYLGTKQIKASEQLLSLVSQFQQSSKL
;
A
#
# COMPACT_ATOMS: atom_id res chain seq x y z
N TYR A 1 -6.15 18.07 16.28
CA TYR A 1 -6.53 16.71 16.69
C TYR A 1 -7.37 16.09 15.59
N MET A 2 -6.97 14.93 15.06
CA MET A 2 -7.72 14.23 14.01
C MET A 2 -9.05 13.73 14.58
N GLY A 3 -10.09 14.56 14.50
CA GLY A 3 -11.39 14.29 15.11
C GLY A 3 -12.15 13.15 14.43
N TRP A 4 -11.81 12.81 13.18
CA TRP A 4 -12.57 11.83 12.41
C TRP A 4 -12.48 10.40 12.97
N VAL A 5 -11.33 10.00 13.54
CA VAL A 5 -11.17 8.66 14.14
C VAL A 5 -11.96 8.47 15.44
N LYS A 6 -12.39 9.56 16.09
CA LYS A 6 -13.26 9.46 17.28
C LYS A 6 -14.70 9.11 16.93
N SER A 7 -15.08 9.26 15.66
CA SER A 7 -16.39 8.86 15.16
C SER A 7 -16.26 7.53 14.44
N GLU A 8 -16.71 6.44 15.07
CA GLU A 8 -16.73 5.10 14.45
C GLU A 8 -17.51 5.10 13.13
N LYS A 9 -18.60 5.86 13.07
CA LYS A 9 -19.38 6.04 11.84
C LYS A 9 -18.53 6.65 10.72
N LEU A 10 -17.83 7.75 10.99
CA LEU A 10 -17.00 8.40 9.99
C LEU A 10 -15.79 7.53 9.61
N ALA A 11 -15.15 6.89 10.58
CA ALA A 11 -14.04 5.98 10.34
C ALA A 11 -14.47 4.78 9.46
N GLY A 12 -15.65 4.19 9.73
CA GLY A 12 -16.19 3.09 8.93
C GLY A 12 -16.49 3.49 7.48
N VAL A 13 -17.07 4.68 7.27
CA VAL A 13 -17.33 5.21 5.91
C VAL A 13 -16.01 5.51 5.17
N LEU A 14 -14.98 5.98 5.88
CA LEU A 14 -13.69 6.32 5.28
C LEU A 14 -12.77 5.12 5.02
N GLN A 15 -12.99 3.99 5.68
CA GLN A 15 -12.11 2.82 5.57
C GLN A 15 -11.90 2.38 4.12
N GLN A 16 -12.98 2.03 3.41
CA GLN A 16 -12.90 1.55 2.03
C GLN A 16 -12.23 2.54 1.06
N PRO A 17 -12.66 3.81 0.98
CA PRO A 17 -12.03 4.76 0.07
C PRO A 17 -10.56 5.03 0.42
N LEU A 18 -10.19 5.12 1.70
CA LEU A 18 -8.79 5.33 2.09
C LEU A 18 -7.91 4.10 1.81
N MET A 19 -8.40 2.89 2.05
CA MET A 19 -7.67 1.66 1.72
C MET A 19 -7.43 1.55 0.20
N ARG A 20 -8.43 1.88 -0.61
CA ARG A 20 -8.33 1.92 -2.08
C ARG A 20 -7.29 2.95 -2.55
N LEU A 21 -7.33 4.16 -2.01
CA LEU A 21 -6.35 5.22 -2.31
C LEU A 21 -4.94 4.82 -1.90
N CYS A 22 -4.76 4.22 -0.72
CA CYS A 22 -3.45 3.79 -0.24
C CYS A 22 -2.89 2.64 -1.07
N ALA A 23 -3.72 1.67 -1.48
CA ALA A 23 -3.30 0.61 -2.38
C ALA A 23 -2.78 1.18 -3.72
N TRP A 24 -3.48 2.16 -4.30
CA TRP A 24 -3.01 2.85 -5.50
C TRP A 24 -1.73 3.65 -5.25
N TYR A 25 -1.61 4.37 -4.13
CA TYR A 25 -0.39 5.09 -3.78
C TYR A 25 0.85 4.17 -3.66
N LEU A 26 0.67 2.96 -3.15
CA LEU A 26 1.76 1.99 -3.00
C LEU A 26 2.07 1.24 -4.31
N TYR A 27 1.04 0.92 -5.10
CA TYR A 27 1.16 0.05 -6.28
C TYR A 27 1.13 0.79 -7.61
N GLY A 28 0.30 1.81 -7.78
CA GLY A 28 0.07 2.53 -9.03
C GLY A 28 0.95 3.76 -9.19
N GLU A 29 1.07 4.59 -8.14
CA GLU A 29 1.88 5.81 -8.18
C GLU A 29 3.37 5.52 -8.35
N LYS A 30 4.03 6.24 -9.26
CA LYS A 30 5.43 6.03 -9.64
C LYS A 30 6.28 7.28 -9.59
N HIS A 31 7.56 7.10 -9.27
CA HIS A 31 8.62 8.07 -9.52
C HIS A 31 9.72 7.41 -10.36
N ARG A 32 9.93 7.91 -11.59
CA ARG A 32 10.87 7.33 -12.58
C ARG A 32 10.64 5.83 -12.81
N GLY A 33 9.38 5.41 -12.82
CA GLY A 33 8.96 4.01 -12.99
C GLY A 33 9.02 3.14 -11.73
N TYR A 34 9.64 3.59 -10.64
CA TYR A 34 9.65 2.87 -9.36
C TYR A 34 8.49 3.29 -8.45
N ALA A 35 8.18 2.50 -7.43
CA ALA A 35 7.19 2.88 -6.42
C ALA A 35 7.50 4.26 -5.83
N LEU A 36 6.49 5.14 -5.79
CA LEU A 36 6.64 6.51 -5.28
C LEU A 36 7.04 6.54 -3.80
N ASN A 37 6.44 5.66 -2.99
CA ASN A 37 6.74 5.59 -1.56
C ASN A 37 8.15 5.02 -1.31
N PRO A 38 9.01 5.72 -0.54
CA PRO A 38 10.40 5.28 -0.35
C PRO A 38 10.53 3.98 0.45
N VAL A 39 9.62 3.71 1.40
CA VAL A 39 9.63 2.47 2.19
C VAL A 39 9.17 1.29 1.32
N ALA A 40 8.14 1.49 0.48
CA ALA A 40 7.74 0.49 -0.52
C ALA A 40 8.90 0.19 -1.46
N ASN A 41 9.51 1.23 -2.02
CA ASN A 41 10.65 1.09 -2.92
C ASN A 41 11.78 0.27 -2.27
N PHE A 42 12.14 0.56 -1.02
CA PHE A 42 13.16 -0.20 -0.28
C PHE A 42 12.83 -1.70 -0.17
N HIS A 43 11.62 -2.05 0.28
CA HIS A 43 11.25 -3.46 0.44
C HIS A 43 11.13 -4.20 -0.90
N LEU A 44 10.62 -3.53 -1.94
CA LEU A 44 10.48 -4.10 -3.29
C LEU A 44 11.84 -4.31 -3.96
N GLN A 45 12.80 -3.40 -3.79
CA GLN A 45 14.19 -3.61 -4.23
C GLN A 45 14.81 -4.85 -3.58
N ASN A 46 14.45 -5.11 -2.33
CA ASN A 46 14.90 -6.29 -1.60
C ASN A 46 14.07 -7.55 -1.92
N GLY A 47 13.12 -7.51 -2.87
CA GLY A 47 12.39 -8.71 -3.31
C GLY A 47 11.15 -9.07 -2.49
N ALA A 48 10.66 -8.17 -1.63
CA ALA A 48 9.42 -8.40 -0.90
C ALA A 48 8.19 -8.34 -1.82
N VAL A 49 7.14 -9.04 -1.39
CA VAL A 49 5.79 -8.91 -1.95
C VAL A 49 5.02 -7.84 -1.18
N LEU A 50 4.33 -6.95 -1.88
CA LEU A 50 3.36 -6.02 -1.29
C LEU A 50 2.14 -6.83 -0.79
N TRP A 51 2.17 -7.24 0.48
CA TRP A 51 1.41 -8.40 0.93
C TRP A 51 0.06 -8.06 1.55
N ARG A 52 -0.02 -7.11 2.48
CA ARG A 52 -1.29 -6.79 3.12
C ARG A 52 -1.35 -5.35 3.58
N LEU A 53 -2.41 -4.66 3.20
CA LEU A 53 -2.73 -3.33 3.72
C LEU A 53 -3.66 -3.47 4.92
N ASN A 54 -3.26 -2.88 6.05
CA ASN A 54 -3.93 -3.00 7.34
C ASN A 54 -4.56 -1.65 7.72
N TRP A 55 -5.88 -1.66 7.91
CA TRP A 55 -6.62 -0.51 8.44
C TRP A 55 -6.37 -0.34 9.93
N MET A 56 -6.15 0.90 10.38
CA MET A 56 -5.97 1.26 11.80
C MET A 56 -4.91 0.41 12.54
N ALA A 57 -3.85 0.01 11.84
CA ALA A 57 -2.73 -0.74 12.41
C ALA A 57 -1.83 0.13 13.31
N ASP A 58 -1.78 1.44 13.08
CA ASP A 58 -1.14 2.40 13.98
C ASP A 58 -2.10 3.55 14.31
N ALA A 59 -2.90 3.37 15.36
CA ALA A 59 -3.84 4.38 15.85
C ALA A 59 -3.17 5.49 16.69
N SER A 60 -1.84 5.53 16.78
CA SER A 60 -1.14 6.62 17.46
C SER A 60 -1.34 7.96 16.73
N PRO A 61 -1.19 9.11 17.42
CA PRO A 61 -1.24 10.42 16.76
C PRO A 61 -0.30 10.54 15.56
N ARG A 62 0.87 9.88 15.62
CA ARG A 62 1.85 9.85 14.54
C ARG A 62 1.34 9.02 13.35
N GLY A 63 0.88 7.80 13.58
CA GLY A 63 0.35 6.92 12.52
C GLY A 63 -0.85 7.51 11.81
N LEU A 64 -1.77 8.10 12.58
CA LEU A 64 -2.93 8.82 12.04
C LEU A 64 -2.50 10.01 11.17
N THR A 65 -1.50 10.77 11.61
CA THR A 65 -1.01 11.93 10.84
C THR A 65 -0.21 11.55 9.60
N ALA A 66 0.58 10.48 9.67
CA ALA A 66 1.46 10.09 8.59
C ALA A 66 0.75 9.30 7.48
N SER A 67 -0.20 8.43 7.84
CA SER A 67 -0.79 7.46 6.90
C SER A 67 -2.25 7.13 7.19
N CYS A 68 -2.97 8.00 7.90
CA CYS A 68 -4.35 7.73 8.35
C CYS A 68 -4.47 6.43 9.16
N GLY A 69 -3.41 6.07 9.89
CA GLY A 69 -3.33 4.87 10.72
C GLY A 69 -3.15 3.56 9.94
N MET A 70 -2.97 3.63 8.62
CA MET A 70 -2.71 2.45 7.80
C MET A 70 -1.24 2.05 7.88
N MET A 71 -1.00 0.75 7.96
CA MET A 71 0.31 0.14 7.77
C MET A 71 0.24 -0.97 6.74
N VAL A 72 1.37 -1.30 6.14
CA VAL A 72 1.48 -2.35 5.14
C VAL A 72 2.48 -3.41 5.58
N ASN A 73 2.16 -4.68 5.32
CA ASN A 73 3.09 -5.77 5.45
C ASN A 73 3.79 -6.00 4.10
N TYR A 74 5.11 -5.98 4.12
CA TYR A 74 5.95 -6.47 3.03
C TYR A 74 6.42 -7.88 3.41
N ARG A 75 6.01 -8.89 2.66
CA ARG A 75 6.33 -10.29 2.98
C ARG A 75 7.47 -10.77 2.12
N TYR A 76 8.48 -11.36 2.76
CA TYR A 76 9.58 -12.02 2.08
C TYR A 76 9.27 -13.51 1.98
N PHE A 77 9.23 -14.02 0.75
CA PHE A 77 9.28 -15.44 0.44
C PHE A 77 10.72 -15.72 0.03
N LEU A 78 11.45 -16.49 0.83
CA LEU A 78 12.92 -16.60 0.70
C LEU A 78 13.31 -17.17 -0.65
N GLU A 79 12.53 -18.13 -1.13
CA GLU A 79 12.62 -18.77 -2.44
C GLU A 79 12.43 -17.81 -3.62
N ASP A 80 11.62 -16.75 -3.46
CA ASP A 80 11.27 -15.84 -4.55
C ASP A 80 12.01 -14.50 -4.48
N THR A 81 12.74 -14.23 -3.39
CA THR A 81 13.29 -12.90 -3.09
C THR A 81 14.18 -12.38 -4.22
N MET A 82 15.09 -13.20 -4.74
CA MET A 82 15.96 -12.81 -5.86
C MET A 82 15.17 -12.54 -7.15
N ALA A 83 14.22 -13.40 -7.49
CA ALA A 83 13.40 -13.26 -8.69
C ALA A 83 12.51 -12.01 -8.64
N ASN A 84 11.90 -11.73 -7.48
CA ASN A 84 11.09 -10.54 -7.25
C ASN A 84 11.94 -9.27 -7.33
N SER A 85 13.13 -9.26 -6.73
CA SER A 85 14.07 -8.12 -6.79
C SER A 85 14.49 -7.82 -8.23
N ALA A 86 14.91 -8.85 -8.96
CA ALA A 86 15.30 -8.71 -10.37
C ALA A 86 14.14 -8.20 -11.24
N THR A 87 12.93 -8.70 -11.00
CA THR A 87 11.71 -8.23 -11.68
C THR A 87 11.42 -6.76 -11.39
N TYR A 88 11.47 -6.34 -10.13
CA TYR A 88 11.22 -4.96 -9.74
C TYR A 88 12.29 -4.00 -10.29
N LEU A 89 13.57 -4.37 -10.22
CA LEU A 89 14.68 -3.54 -10.71
C LEU A 89 14.74 -3.50 -12.25
N GLY A 90 14.50 -4.63 -12.92
CA GLY A 90 14.59 -4.74 -14.37
C GLY A 90 13.35 -4.21 -15.09
N THR A 91 12.17 -4.74 -14.76
CA THR A 91 10.91 -4.47 -15.49
C THR A 91 9.95 -3.56 -14.75
N LYS A 92 10.30 -3.10 -13.53
CA LYS A 92 9.47 -2.22 -12.67
C LYS A 92 8.16 -2.85 -12.21
N GLN A 93 8.00 -4.16 -12.36
CA GLN A 93 6.81 -4.86 -11.92
C GLN A 93 6.84 -5.11 -10.41
N ILE A 94 5.70 -4.90 -9.76
CA ILE A 94 5.52 -5.12 -8.33
C ILE A 94 4.75 -6.41 -8.12
N LYS A 95 5.33 -7.36 -7.37
CA LYS A 95 4.57 -8.52 -6.88
C LYS A 95 3.70 -8.08 -5.70
N ALA A 96 2.40 -8.34 -5.79
CA ALA A 96 1.43 -7.99 -4.76
C ALA A 96 0.45 -9.14 -4.50
N SER A 97 -0.17 -9.15 -3.33
CA SER A 97 -1.22 -10.14 -3.00
C SER A 97 -2.56 -9.80 -3.67
N GLU A 98 -3.48 -10.78 -3.66
CA GLU A 98 -4.86 -10.59 -4.14
C GLU A 98 -5.59 -9.46 -3.42
N GLN A 99 -5.40 -9.29 -2.11
CA GLN A 99 -6.04 -8.21 -1.35
C GLN A 99 -5.62 -6.84 -1.88
N LEU A 100 -4.33 -6.67 -2.19
CA LEU A 100 -3.82 -5.42 -2.76
C LEU A 100 -4.31 -5.22 -4.19
N LEU A 101 -4.22 -6.25 -5.03
CA LEU A 101 -4.65 -6.16 -6.43
C LEU A 101 -6.16 -5.90 -6.56
N SER A 102 -6.97 -6.45 -5.65
CA SER A 102 -8.40 -6.15 -5.58
C SER A 102 -8.66 -4.67 -5.28
N LEU A 103 -7.97 -4.09 -4.29
CA LEU A 103 -8.09 -2.65 -3.98
C LEU A 103 -7.60 -1.76 -5.13
N VAL A 104 -6.51 -2.14 -5.80
CA VAL A 104 -6.00 -1.44 -6.99
C VAL A 104 -7.02 -1.49 -8.13
N SER A 105 -7.61 -2.66 -8.40
CA SER A 105 -8.65 -2.80 -9.43
C SER A 105 -9.86 -1.93 -9.12
N GLN A 106 -10.32 -1.91 -7.86
CA GLN A 106 -11.39 -1.03 -7.42
C GLN A 106 -11.04 0.44 -7.63
N PHE A 107 -9.78 0.85 -7.38
CA PHE A 107 -9.33 2.21 -7.66
C PHE A 107 -9.50 2.55 -9.14
N GLN A 108 -8.99 1.70 -10.03
CA GLN A 108 -9.05 1.91 -11.48
C GLN A 108 -10.49 1.96 -12.02
N GLN A 109 -11.42 1.19 -11.44
CA GLN A 109 -12.82 1.19 -11.86
C GLN A 109 -13.57 2.48 -11.49
N SER A 110 -13.15 3.16 -10.43
CA SER A 110 -13.88 4.30 -9.85
C SER A 110 -13.13 5.63 -9.94
N SER A 111 -11.92 5.63 -10.51
CA SER A 111 -11.09 6.80 -10.76
C SER A 111 -10.73 6.85 -12.25
N LYS A 112 -11.03 7.96 -12.92
CA LYS A 112 -10.63 8.21 -14.32
C LYS A 112 -9.28 8.95 -14.39
N LEU A 113 -8.26 8.40 -13.75
CA LEU A 113 -6.87 8.85 -13.96
C LEU A 113 -6.25 8.11 -15.13
#